data_AF-A0A259H4H7-F1
#
_entry.id   AF-A0A259H4H7-F1
#
_cell.length_a   1.000
_cell.length_b   1.000
_cell.length_c   1.000
_cell.angle_alpha   90.00
_cell.angle_beta   90.00
_cell.angle_gamma   90.00
#
_symmetry.space_group_name_H-M   'P 1'
#
loop_
_entity.id
_entity.type
_entity.pdbx_description
1 polymer ?
#
loop_
_entity_poly.entity_id
_entity_poly.type
_entity_poly.pdbx_seq_one_letter_code
_entity_poly.pdbx_strand_id
1 'polypeptide(L)'
;IIDATVVQAPKQRNTEAEKAAIKEGGVPEGWKPAKTRQKDRDARWSIKYSKAKIKEGADPKAARPVDLAIPMFGYKNHIGIDKTHGLIRTWDASAANAHDGARLPVLISKDNTASGVWADTAYRSKKNEAFLASGMFTSHIHQRRKPRRALPERIAKANTRRSKIRAQVEHVFAGQKNRMGLVVRTIGIARATIKIGMANLAYNFQRLAWLEGRTAPA
;
A
#
# COMPACT_ATOMS: atom_id res chain seq x y z
N ILE A 1 -7.36 6.98 -7.54
CA ILE A 1 -6.80 5.61 -7.53
C ILE A 1 -6.15 5.40 -6.18
N ILE A 2 -6.48 4.32 -5.48
CA ILE A 2 -6.05 4.08 -4.10
C ILE A 2 -5.22 2.80 -4.04
N ASP A 3 -4.07 2.90 -3.36
CA ASP A 3 -3.20 1.75 -3.12
C ASP A 3 -2.28 2.01 -1.92
N ALA A 4 -1.60 0.96 -1.46
CA ALA A 4 -0.65 1.04 -0.37
C ALA A 4 0.68 0.35 -0.70
N THR A 5 1.75 0.85 -0.11
CA THR A 5 3.05 0.20 -0.20
C THR A 5 3.78 0.17 1.14
N VAL A 6 4.52 -0.90 1.40
CA VAL A 6 5.35 -1.00 2.61
C VAL A 6 6.62 -0.17 2.44
N VAL A 7 6.89 0.70 3.40
CA VAL A 7 8.15 1.43 3.58
C VAL A 7 8.94 0.74 4.69
N GLN A 8 10.17 0.35 4.37
CA GLN A 8 10.99 -0.47 5.26
C GLN A 8 11.52 0.34 6.45
N ALA A 9 11.51 -0.29 7.61
CA ALA A 9 12.19 0.17 8.82
C ALA A 9 13.29 -0.83 9.24
N PRO A 10 14.31 -0.41 10.01
CA PRO A 10 15.32 -1.30 10.55
C PRO A 10 14.71 -2.47 11.34
N LYS A 11 15.05 -3.70 10.93
CA LYS A 11 14.61 -4.92 11.63
C LYS A 11 15.21 -4.97 13.03
N GLN A 12 14.37 -5.25 14.01
CA GLN A 12 14.77 -5.28 15.42
C GLN A 12 14.94 -6.71 15.92
N ARG A 13 16.06 -6.98 16.60
CA ARG A 13 16.29 -8.25 17.30
C ARG A 13 15.59 -8.20 18.66
N ASN A 14 14.54 -8.99 18.81
CA ASN A 14 13.76 -9.12 20.04
C ASN A 14 13.56 -10.63 20.33
N THR A 15 13.49 -11.01 21.60
CA THR A 15 13.10 -12.38 22.02
C THR A 15 11.62 -12.63 21.73
N GLU A 16 11.17 -13.89 21.80
CA GLU A 16 9.74 -14.20 21.59
C GLU A 16 8.83 -13.55 22.64
N ALA A 17 9.25 -13.53 23.91
CA ALA A 17 8.53 -12.83 24.97
C ALA A 17 8.42 -11.32 24.70
N GLU A 18 9.52 -10.69 24.26
CA GLU A 18 9.51 -9.27 23.87
C GLU A 18 8.59 -9.01 22.67
N LYS A 19 8.58 -9.91 21.67
CA LYS A 19 7.68 -9.79 20.51
C LYS A 19 6.21 -9.90 20.92
N ALA A 20 5.88 -10.82 21.84
CA ALA A 20 4.52 -10.99 22.34
C ALA A 20 4.02 -9.71 23.05
N ALA A 21 4.81 -9.19 23.99
CA ALA A 21 4.48 -7.96 24.70
C ALA A 21 4.31 -6.74 23.75
N ILE A 22 5.19 -6.59 22.76
CA ILE A 22 5.06 -5.52 21.74
C ILE A 22 3.79 -5.70 20.90
N LYS A 23 3.44 -6.94 20.56
CA LYS A 23 2.24 -7.24 19.76
C LYS A 23 0.96 -6.83 20.50
N GLU A 24 0.95 -6.96 21.82
CA GLU A 24 -0.14 -6.51 22.72
C GLU A 24 -0.12 -5.00 22.98
N GLY A 25 0.88 -4.27 22.47
CA GLY A 25 1.03 -2.82 22.65
C GLY A 25 1.77 -2.43 23.93
N GLY A 26 2.28 -3.41 24.68
CA GLY A 26 3.01 -3.21 25.92
C GLY A 26 4.49 -2.87 25.74
N VAL A 27 5.14 -2.55 26.87
CA VAL A 27 6.61 -2.50 26.98
C VAL A 27 7.04 -3.87 27.51
N PRO A 28 7.99 -4.57 26.86
CA PRO A 28 8.52 -5.80 27.43
C PRO A 28 9.12 -5.61 28.82
N GLU A 29 8.91 -6.58 29.69
CA GLU A 29 9.44 -6.60 31.05
C GLU A 29 10.98 -6.57 31.05
N GLY A 30 11.57 -5.86 32.01
CA GLY A 30 13.03 -5.72 32.13
C GLY A 30 13.68 -4.74 31.13
N TRP A 31 12.92 -4.09 30.25
CA TRP A 31 13.47 -3.02 29.41
C TRP A 31 13.79 -1.77 30.23
N LYS A 32 15.08 -1.43 30.30
CA LYS A 32 15.53 -0.14 30.82
C LYS A 32 15.06 1.00 29.90
N PRO A 33 14.81 2.22 30.42
CA PRO A 33 14.36 3.37 29.62
C PRO A 33 15.21 3.65 28.38
N ALA A 34 16.53 3.45 28.46
CA ALA A 34 17.45 3.60 27.33
C ALA A 34 17.13 2.64 26.16
N LYS A 35 16.83 1.36 26.45
CA LYS A 35 16.46 0.37 25.44
C LYS A 35 15.09 0.69 24.83
N THR A 36 14.12 1.09 25.65
CA THR A 36 12.77 1.47 25.17
C THR A 36 12.80 2.61 24.16
N ARG A 37 13.70 3.60 24.34
CA ARG A 37 13.87 4.72 23.41
C ARG A 37 14.49 4.34 22.07
N GLN A 38 15.21 3.21 22.01
CA GLN A 38 15.90 2.73 20.80
C GLN A 38 15.08 1.68 20.03
N LYS A 39 13.96 1.23 20.59
CA LYS A 39 13.12 0.17 20.01
C LYS A 39 11.84 0.76 19.44
N ASP A 40 11.47 0.26 18.27
CA ASP A 40 10.31 0.70 17.52
C ASP A 40 9.20 -0.31 17.77
N ARG A 41 8.28 0.09 18.63
CA ARG A 41 7.15 -0.71 19.05
C ARG A 41 5.91 -0.47 18.18
N ASP A 42 5.98 0.41 17.19
CA ASP A 42 4.87 0.72 16.29
C ASP A 42 5.04 0.02 14.93
N ALA A 43 6.28 -0.13 14.46
CA ALA A 43 6.59 -0.90 13.26
C ALA A 43 6.16 -2.37 13.41
N ARG A 44 5.61 -2.94 12.34
CA ARG A 44 5.12 -4.33 12.34
C ARG A 44 5.64 -5.09 11.12
N TRP A 45 5.60 -6.41 11.22
CA TRP A 45 5.88 -7.30 10.11
C TRP A 45 4.66 -7.41 9.19
N SER A 46 4.91 -7.46 7.89
CA SER A 46 3.94 -7.82 6.86
C SER A 46 4.60 -8.77 5.87
N ILE A 47 3.81 -9.61 5.22
CA ILE A 47 4.29 -10.51 4.16
C ILE A 47 3.85 -9.94 2.82
N LYS A 48 4.82 -9.73 1.92
CA LYS A 48 4.54 -9.42 0.53
C LYS A 48 4.58 -10.72 -0.27
N TYR A 49 3.46 -11.11 -0.82
CA TYR A 49 3.36 -12.26 -1.73
C TYR A 49 3.59 -11.79 -3.17
N SER A 50 4.49 -12.46 -3.88
CA SER A 50 4.63 -12.36 -5.32
C SER A 50 4.28 -13.71 -5.94
N LYS A 51 3.28 -13.72 -6.82
CA LYS A 51 2.97 -14.91 -7.60
C LYS A 51 4.06 -15.14 -8.63
N ALA A 52 4.53 -16.37 -8.71
CA ALA A 52 5.45 -16.77 -9.74
C ALA A 52 4.77 -16.65 -11.12
N LYS A 53 5.44 -16.01 -12.09
CA LYS A 53 4.94 -15.95 -13.46
C LYS A 53 5.35 -17.23 -14.19
N ILE A 54 4.38 -17.94 -14.75
CA ILE A 54 4.64 -19.01 -15.71
C ILE A 54 5.00 -18.31 -17.03
N LYS A 55 6.18 -18.58 -17.59
CA LYS A 55 6.54 -18.07 -18.92
C LYS A 55 5.65 -18.73 -19.97
N GLU A 56 5.16 -17.94 -20.91
CA GLU A 56 4.42 -18.45 -22.06
C GLU A 56 5.35 -19.37 -22.88
N GLY A 57 4.89 -20.59 -23.18
CA GLY A 57 5.72 -21.63 -23.82
C GLY A 57 6.62 -22.44 -22.86
N ALA A 58 6.48 -22.31 -21.55
CA ALA A 58 7.20 -23.17 -20.60
C ALA A 58 6.79 -24.65 -20.76
N ASP A 59 7.79 -25.55 -20.77
CA ASP A 59 7.58 -26.99 -20.81
C ASP A 59 6.60 -27.42 -19.68
N PRO A 60 5.51 -28.14 -20.00
CA PRO A 60 4.57 -28.67 -19.00
C PRO A 60 5.23 -29.53 -17.91
N LYS A 61 6.42 -30.09 -18.18
CA LYS A 61 7.22 -30.90 -17.24
C LYS A 61 8.22 -30.08 -16.43
N ALA A 62 8.45 -28.80 -16.76
CA ALA A 62 9.36 -27.96 -15.99
C ALA A 62 8.83 -27.73 -14.57
N ALA A 63 9.76 -27.62 -13.62
CA ALA A 63 9.42 -27.30 -12.24
C ALA A 63 8.57 -26.02 -12.19
N ARG A 64 7.41 -26.10 -11.53
CA ARG A 64 6.52 -24.95 -11.41
C ARG A 64 7.24 -23.85 -10.62
N PRO A 65 7.26 -22.61 -11.12
CA PRO A 65 7.90 -21.53 -10.39
C PRO A 65 7.16 -21.30 -9.06
N VAL A 66 7.92 -21.18 -7.98
CA VAL A 66 7.41 -21.07 -6.61
C VAL A 66 6.99 -19.63 -6.29
N ASP A 67 5.88 -19.50 -5.59
CA ASP A 67 5.45 -18.21 -5.04
C ASP A 67 6.48 -17.69 -4.03
N LEU A 68 6.77 -16.40 -4.07
CA LEU A 68 7.72 -15.77 -3.15
C LEU A 68 6.98 -15.01 -2.06
N ALA A 69 7.27 -15.34 -0.80
CA ALA A 69 6.81 -14.60 0.38
C ALA A 69 7.99 -13.82 0.96
N ILE A 70 7.99 -12.50 0.78
CA ILE A 70 9.05 -11.62 1.29
C ILE A 70 8.55 -10.97 2.59
N PRO A 71 9.15 -11.28 3.75
CA PRO A 71 8.81 -10.60 5.00
C PRO A 71 9.41 -9.18 5.00
N MET A 72 8.55 -8.21 5.25
CA MET A 72 8.86 -6.78 5.28
C MET A 72 8.54 -6.25 6.67
N PHE A 73 9.45 -5.48 7.26
CA PHE A 73 9.25 -4.83 8.56
C PHE A 73 9.17 -3.32 8.36
N GLY A 74 8.16 -2.67 8.95
CA GLY A 74 8.03 -1.22 8.91
C GLY A 74 6.59 -0.73 8.91
N TYR A 75 6.32 0.21 8.00
CA TYR A 75 5.08 0.98 7.90
C TYR A 75 4.47 0.86 6.50
N LYS A 76 3.19 1.17 6.36
CA LYS A 76 2.52 1.33 5.07
C LYS A 76 2.31 2.80 4.77
N ASN A 77 2.63 3.19 3.54
CA ASN A 77 2.21 4.43 2.92
C ASN A 77 0.96 4.14 2.09
N HIS A 78 -0.20 4.60 2.55
CA HIS A 78 -1.45 4.52 1.81
C HIS A 78 -1.65 5.82 1.05
N ILE A 79 -1.94 5.76 -0.24
CA ILE A 79 -2.12 6.97 -1.06
C ILE A 79 -3.38 6.89 -1.91
N GLY A 80 -4.04 8.03 -2.06
CA GLY A 80 -5.05 8.30 -3.07
C GLY A 80 -4.49 9.30 -4.08
N ILE A 81 -4.32 8.88 -5.33
CA ILE A 81 -3.90 9.76 -6.43
C ILE A 81 -5.05 10.11 -7.36
N ASP A 82 -4.95 11.25 -8.03
CA ASP A 82 -5.81 11.54 -9.17
C ASP A 82 -5.36 10.77 -10.43
N LYS A 83 -6.31 10.42 -11.30
CA LYS A 83 -6.07 9.59 -12.48
C LYS A 83 -5.39 10.35 -13.62
N THR A 84 -5.63 11.65 -13.74
CA THR A 84 -5.20 12.44 -14.90
C THR A 84 -3.73 12.83 -14.79
N HIS A 85 -3.33 13.34 -13.62
CA HIS A 85 -2.02 13.92 -13.37
C HIS A 85 -1.13 12.98 -12.56
N GLY A 86 -1.73 12.06 -11.80
CA GLY A 86 -0.98 11.15 -10.91
C GLY A 86 -0.44 11.85 -9.66
N LEU A 87 -1.02 12.99 -9.26
CA LEU A 87 -0.64 13.66 -8.02
C LEU A 87 -1.31 12.98 -6.83
N ILE A 88 -0.58 12.87 -5.73
CA ILE A 88 -1.10 12.39 -4.45
C ILE A 88 -2.04 13.46 -3.87
N ARG A 89 -3.30 13.10 -3.64
CA ARG A 89 -4.34 13.99 -3.10
C ARG A 89 -4.63 13.72 -1.63
N THR A 90 -4.59 12.46 -1.25
CA THR A 90 -4.83 11.98 0.11
C THR A 90 -3.80 10.92 0.45
N TRP A 91 -3.47 10.80 1.73
CA TRP A 91 -2.55 9.76 2.19
C TRP A 91 -2.77 9.46 3.67
N ASP A 92 -2.33 8.29 4.11
CA ASP A 92 -2.28 7.90 5.51
C ASP A 92 -1.06 7.00 5.75
N ALA A 93 -0.55 6.97 6.98
CA ALA A 93 0.53 6.10 7.39
C ALA A 93 0.08 5.17 8.52
N SER A 94 0.47 3.90 8.44
CA SER A 94 0.12 2.92 9.46
C SER A 94 1.23 1.92 9.69
N ALA A 95 1.15 1.13 10.76
CA ALA A 95 1.96 -0.07 10.89
C ALA A 95 1.76 -1.00 9.67
N ALA A 96 2.79 -1.76 9.28
CA ALA A 96 2.73 -2.54 8.04
C ALA A 96 1.70 -3.68 8.06
N ASN A 97 1.30 -4.19 9.23
CA ASN A 97 0.27 -5.22 9.35
C ASN A 97 -1.16 -4.67 9.30
N ALA A 98 -1.35 -3.35 9.28
CA ALA A 98 -2.68 -2.75 9.27
C ALA A 98 -3.45 -3.16 7.99
N HIS A 99 -4.76 -3.36 8.15
CA HIS A 99 -5.64 -3.74 7.05
C HIS A 99 -5.96 -2.55 6.15
N ASP A 100 -5.59 -2.65 4.87
CA ASP A 100 -5.69 -1.56 3.89
C ASP A 100 -7.13 -1.05 3.73
N GLY A 101 -8.10 -1.97 3.68
CA GLY A 101 -9.51 -1.60 3.53
C GLY A 101 -10.08 -0.72 4.65
N ALA A 102 -9.46 -0.69 5.85
CA ALA A 102 -9.91 0.20 6.92
C ALA A 102 -9.56 1.67 6.64
N ARG A 103 -8.61 1.92 5.73
CA ARG A 103 -8.11 3.26 5.40
C ARG A 103 -8.86 3.93 4.26
N LEU A 104 -9.73 3.19 3.56
CA LEU A 104 -10.47 3.71 2.40
C LEU A 104 -11.13 5.08 2.67
N PRO A 105 -11.85 5.30 3.79
CA PRO A 105 -12.54 6.58 4.00
C PRO A 105 -11.61 7.79 4.08
N VAL A 106 -10.40 7.61 4.62
CA VAL A 106 -9.38 8.66 4.75
C VAL A 106 -8.71 8.95 3.40
N LEU A 107 -8.72 7.98 2.49
CA LEU A 107 -8.05 8.07 1.19
C LEU A 107 -8.96 8.62 0.08
N ILE A 108 -10.23 8.89 0.37
CA ILE A 108 -11.16 9.50 -0.58
C ILE A 108 -11.30 10.99 -0.26
N SER A 109 -11.05 11.84 -1.26
CA SER A 109 -11.32 13.28 -1.20
C SER A 109 -12.53 13.59 -2.08
N LYS A 110 -13.43 14.45 -1.58
CA LYS A 110 -14.56 15.01 -2.32
C LYS A 110 -14.15 16.18 -3.22
N ASP A 111 -12.93 16.70 -3.05
CA ASP A 111 -12.36 17.77 -3.86
C ASP A 111 -11.87 17.25 -5.22
N ASN A 112 -11.78 15.93 -5.38
CA ASN A 112 -11.50 15.30 -6.66
C ASN A 112 -12.78 15.26 -7.51
N THR A 113 -12.72 15.84 -8.71
CA THR A 113 -13.88 15.97 -9.61
C THR A 113 -14.39 14.62 -10.15
N ALA A 114 -13.55 13.59 -10.16
CA ALA A 114 -13.94 12.26 -10.61
C ALA A 114 -14.53 11.41 -9.47
N SER A 115 -15.72 10.85 -9.69
CA SER A 115 -16.39 9.96 -8.73
C SER A 115 -15.89 8.50 -8.75
N GLY A 116 -15.06 8.13 -9.72
CA GLY A 116 -14.55 6.75 -9.85
C GLY A 116 -13.49 6.42 -8.80
N VAL A 117 -13.65 5.27 -8.13
CA VAL A 117 -12.70 4.79 -7.11
C VAL A 117 -12.10 3.45 -7.52
N TRP A 118 -10.83 3.48 -7.93
CA TRP A 118 -10.06 2.29 -8.32
C TRP A 118 -9.17 1.85 -7.16
N ALA A 119 -9.36 0.62 -6.68
CA ALA A 119 -8.56 0.04 -5.59
C ALA A 119 -8.50 -1.50 -5.69
N ASP A 120 -7.64 -2.10 -4.88
CA ASP A 120 -7.47 -3.56 -4.79
C ASP A 120 -8.62 -4.25 -4.05
N THR A 121 -8.61 -5.58 -4.05
CA THR A 121 -9.67 -6.34 -3.40
C THR A 121 -9.65 -6.22 -1.87
N ALA A 122 -8.51 -5.87 -1.24
CA ALA A 122 -8.45 -5.64 0.21
C ALA A 122 -9.27 -4.41 0.62
N TYR A 123 -9.50 -3.46 -0.29
CA TYR A 123 -10.43 -2.35 -0.08
C TYR A 123 -11.91 -2.71 -0.26
N ARG A 124 -12.24 -3.93 -0.72
CA ARG A 124 -13.63 -4.34 -0.98
C ARG A 124 -14.29 -4.98 0.23
N SER A 125 -15.01 -4.18 1.02
CA SER A 125 -15.87 -4.66 2.11
C SER A 125 -17.30 -4.14 1.95
N LYS A 126 -18.29 -4.79 2.58
CA LYS A 126 -19.69 -4.29 2.57
C LYS A 126 -19.77 -2.86 3.11
N LYS A 127 -19.03 -2.58 4.19
CA LYS A 127 -18.93 -1.25 4.79
C LYS A 127 -18.39 -0.22 3.80
N ASN A 128 -17.32 -0.56 3.09
CA ASN A 128 -16.70 0.33 2.11
C ASN A 128 -17.59 0.57 0.89
N GLU A 129 -18.27 -0.46 0.39
CA GLU A 129 -19.21 -0.30 -0.74
C GLU A 129 -20.40 0.58 -0.33
N ALA A 130 -20.92 0.44 0.90
CA ALA A 130 -21.97 1.31 1.43
C ALA A 130 -21.48 2.76 1.58
N PHE A 131 -20.26 2.95 2.08
CA PHE A 131 -19.63 4.28 2.19
C PHE A 131 -19.42 4.94 0.82
N LEU A 132 -19.00 4.18 -0.19
CA LEU A 132 -18.88 4.68 -1.55
C LEU A 132 -20.23 5.10 -2.12
N ALA A 133 -21.26 4.26 -1.94
CA ALA A 133 -22.60 4.54 -2.41
C ALA A 133 -23.19 5.80 -1.74
N SER A 134 -23.05 5.96 -0.43
CA SER A 134 -23.53 7.15 0.28
C SER A 134 -22.77 8.43 -0.10
N GLY A 135 -21.53 8.30 -0.54
CA GLY A 135 -20.73 9.40 -1.08
C GLY A 135 -20.90 9.65 -2.58
N MET A 136 -21.84 8.96 -3.26
CA MET A 136 -22.04 9.03 -4.72
C MET A 136 -20.78 8.65 -5.54
N PHE A 137 -19.91 7.80 -4.99
CA PHE A 137 -18.72 7.30 -5.66
C PHE A 137 -19.01 6.02 -6.45
N THR A 138 -18.41 5.90 -7.64
CA THR A 138 -18.48 4.69 -8.46
C THR A 138 -17.37 3.71 -8.08
N SER A 139 -17.76 2.54 -7.55
CA SER A 139 -16.82 1.51 -7.13
C SER A 139 -16.20 0.75 -8.32
N HIS A 140 -14.91 0.97 -8.55
CA HIS A 140 -14.06 0.19 -9.45
C HIS A 140 -13.10 -0.72 -8.67
N ILE A 141 -13.46 -1.11 -7.45
CA ILE A 141 -12.67 -1.98 -6.59
C ILE A 141 -12.70 -3.44 -7.09
N HIS A 142 -11.55 -4.11 -7.14
CA HIS A 142 -11.44 -5.50 -7.62
C HIS A 142 -12.36 -6.48 -6.87
N GLN A 143 -12.87 -7.47 -7.60
CA GLN A 143 -13.64 -8.57 -7.04
C GLN A 143 -12.77 -9.81 -6.85
N ARG A 144 -12.89 -10.47 -5.68
CA ARG A 144 -12.26 -11.77 -5.44
C ARG A 144 -13.14 -12.91 -5.92
N ARG A 145 -12.49 -14.03 -6.26
CA ARG A 145 -13.19 -15.31 -6.42
C ARG A 145 -13.83 -15.75 -5.11
N LYS A 146 -14.94 -16.47 -5.19
CA LYS A 146 -15.50 -17.17 -4.04
C LYS A 146 -14.60 -18.37 -3.68
N PRO A 147 -14.55 -18.79 -2.41
CA PRO A 147 -13.82 -20.00 -2.02
C PRO A 147 -14.21 -21.19 -2.91
N ARG A 148 -13.20 -21.97 -3.33
CA ARG A 148 -13.36 -23.17 -4.18
C ARG A 148 -14.07 -22.96 -5.53
N ARG A 149 -14.19 -21.71 -6.00
CA ARG A 149 -14.78 -21.41 -7.32
C ARG A 149 -13.82 -20.60 -8.18
N ALA A 150 -13.84 -20.85 -9.49
CA ALA A 150 -13.15 -20.01 -10.44
C ALA A 150 -13.74 -18.59 -10.43
N LEU A 151 -12.92 -17.60 -10.80
CA LEU A 151 -13.42 -16.25 -11.02
C LEU A 151 -14.20 -16.24 -12.33
N PRO A 152 -15.47 -15.81 -12.35
CA PRO A 152 -16.23 -15.70 -13.60
C PRO A 152 -15.49 -14.86 -14.63
N GLU A 153 -15.45 -15.30 -15.88
CA GLU A 153 -14.67 -14.66 -16.95
C GLU A 153 -15.03 -13.17 -17.12
N ARG A 154 -16.32 -12.83 -17.02
CA ARG A 154 -16.79 -11.44 -17.05
C ARG A 154 -16.12 -10.56 -15.96
N ILE A 155 -15.94 -11.12 -14.77
CA ILE A 155 -15.32 -10.43 -13.63
C ILE A 155 -13.81 -10.36 -13.85
N ALA A 156 -13.19 -11.43 -14.37
CA ALA A 156 -11.78 -11.42 -14.73
C ALA A 156 -11.48 -10.31 -15.76
N LYS A 157 -12.24 -10.23 -16.85
CA LYS A 157 -12.13 -9.16 -17.87
C LYS A 157 -12.32 -7.77 -17.26
N ALA A 158 -13.29 -7.59 -16.38
CA ALA A 158 -13.51 -6.33 -15.67
C ALA A 158 -12.35 -5.96 -14.74
N ASN A 159 -11.82 -6.91 -13.96
CA ASN A 159 -10.64 -6.71 -13.13
C ASN A 159 -9.42 -6.36 -13.99
N THR A 160 -9.20 -7.02 -15.13
CA THR A 160 -8.10 -6.68 -16.05
C THR A 160 -8.18 -5.23 -16.54
N ARG A 161 -9.37 -4.75 -16.91
CA ARG A 161 -9.58 -3.34 -17.29
C ARG A 161 -9.30 -2.39 -16.12
N ARG A 162 -9.72 -2.74 -14.90
CA ARG A 162 -9.46 -1.95 -13.67
C ARG A 162 -7.97 -1.93 -13.31
N SER A 163 -7.25 -3.04 -13.47
CA SER A 163 -5.81 -3.14 -13.24
C SER A 163 -5.01 -2.17 -14.11
N LYS A 164 -5.38 -1.99 -15.38
CA LYS A 164 -4.70 -1.04 -16.28
C LYS A 164 -4.73 0.39 -15.74
N ILE A 165 -5.85 0.81 -15.16
CA ILE A 165 -5.99 2.13 -14.55
C ILE A 165 -5.21 2.17 -13.24
N ARG A 166 -5.34 1.13 -12.40
CA ARG A 166 -4.63 1.07 -11.11
C ARG A 166 -3.11 1.12 -11.23
N ALA A 167 -2.54 0.53 -12.27
CA ALA A 167 -1.09 0.48 -12.49
C ALA A 167 -0.43 1.88 -12.46
N GLN A 168 -1.18 2.95 -12.73
CA GLN A 168 -0.65 4.32 -12.65
C GLN A 168 -0.10 4.67 -11.26
N VAL A 169 -0.68 4.15 -10.17
CA VAL A 169 -0.21 4.40 -8.80
C VAL A 169 1.18 3.80 -8.55
N GLU A 170 1.56 2.77 -9.31
CA GLU A 170 2.87 2.14 -9.19
C GLU A 170 4.00 3.09 -9.58
N HIS A 171 3.73 4.09 -10.44
CA HIS A 171 4.73 5.12 -10.76
C HIS A 171 5.11 5.98 -9.54
N VAL A 172 4.15 6.24 -8.65
CA VAL A 172 4.40 6.94 -7.39
C VAL A 172 5.33 6.12 -6.51
N PHE A 173 4.97 4.85 -6.30
CA PHE A 173 5.75 3.94 -5.48
C PHE A 173 7.13 3.65 -6.08
N ALA A 174 7.25 3.57 -7.40
CA ALA A 174 8.52 3.43 -8.09
C ALA A 174 9.42 4.66 -7.88
N GLY A 175 8.85 5.87 -7.98
CA GLY A 175 9.56 7.12 -7.65
C GLY A 175 10.09 7.11 -6.21
N GLN A 176 9.24 6.74 -5.25
CA GLN A 176 9.61 6.69 -3.84
C GLN A 176 10.66 5.63 -3.52
N LYS A 177 10.57 4.44 -4.14
CA LYS A 177 11.50 3.34 -3.86
C LYS A 177 12.84 3.51 -4.57
N ASN A 178 12.81 3.83 -5.86
CA ASN A 178 14.01 3.79 -6.68
C ASN A 178 14.74 5.14 -6.68
N ARG A 179 14.01 6.24 -6.91
CA ARG A 179 14.64 7.58 -7.00
C ARG A 179 14.93 8.17 -5.63
N MET A 180 14.01 8.02 -4.69
CA MET A 180 14.19 8.57 -3.34
C MET A 180 14.86 7.60 -2.35
N GLY A 181 14.91 6.29 -2.65
CA GLY A 181 15.42 5.30 -1.71
C GLY A 181 14.65 5.28 -0.39
N LEU A 182 13.34 5.48 -0.41
CA LEU A 182 12.54 5.78 0.79
C LEU A 182 12.62 4.64 1.82
N VAL A 183 13.14 4.97 3.01
CA VAL A 183 13.18 4.14 4.20
C VAL A 183 12.84 4.97 5.45
N VAL A 184 12.28 4.34 6.47
CA VAL A 184 12.00 4.97 7.78
C VAL A 184 13.02 4.49 8.79
N ARG A 185 13.94 5.37 9.20
CA ARG A 185 14.91 5.08 10.28
C ARG A 185 14.52 5.69 11.62
N THR A 186 13.49 6.54 11.62
CA THR A 186 12.96 7.13 12.84
C THR A 186 12.12 6.12 13.61
N ILE A 187 12.13 6.23 14.93
CA ILE A 187 11.38 5.35 15.82
C ILE A 187 9.98 5.94 16.06
N GLY A 188 8.96 5.10 15.86
CA GLY A 188 7.58 5.38 16.19
C GLY A 188 6.76 6.00 15.04
N ILE A 189 5.45 5.75 15.07
CA ILE A 189 4.53 6.05 13.97
C ILE A 189 4.44 7.54 13.67
N ALA A 190 4.51 8.41 14.67
CA ALA A 190 4.40 9.85 14.46
C ALA A 190 5.55 10.38 13.57
N ARG A 191 6.79 9.95 13.86
CA ARG A 191 7.96 10.33 13.07
C ARG A 191 7.98 9.65 11.71
N ALA A 192 7.55 8.39 11.64
CA ALA A 192 7.37 7.66 10.39
C ALA A 192 6.37 8.37 9.46
N THR A 193 5.25 8.84 10.02
CA THR A 193 4.20 9.59 9.31
C THR A 193 4.76 10.87 8.70
N ILE A 194 5.54 11.65 9.46
CA ILE A 194 6.21 12.85 8.94
C ILE A 194 7.16 12.48 7.80
N LYS A 195 8.01 11.46 7.98
CA LYS A 195 8.97 11.05 6.94
C LYS A 195 8.28 10.62 5.64
N ILE A 196 7.20 9.84 5.76
CA ILE A 196 6.39 9.38 4.61
C ILE A 196 5.66 10.56 3.96
N GLY A 197 5.05 11.43 4.75
CA GLY A 197 4.37 12.64 4.27
C GLY A 197 5.29 13.56 3.49
N MET A 198 6.50 13.81 3.99
CA MET A 198 7.51 14.60 3.28
C MET A 198 7.92 13.96 1.95
N ALA A 199 8.03 12.63 1.89
CA ALA A 199 8.31 11.92 0.64
C ALA A 199 7.14 12.00 -0.36
N ASN A 200 5.89 11.92 0.12
CA ASN A 200 4.70 12.14 -0.69
C ASN A 200 4.68 13.57 -1.26
N LEU A 201 4.99 14.58 -0.44
CA LEU A 201 5.06 15.98 -0.87
C LEU A 201 6.17 16.21 -1.90
N ALA A 202 7.38 15.71 -1.64
CA ALA A 202 8.50 15.81 -2.56
C ALA A 202 8.18 15.13 -3.91
N TYR A 203 7.45 14.00 -3.89
CA TYR A 203 7.00 13.36 -5.12
C TYR A 203 6.06 14.27 -5.91
N ASN A 204 5.10 14.90 -5.24
CA ASN A 204 4.18 15.83 -5.88
C ASN A 204 4.90 17.02 -6.51
N PHE A 205 5.89 17.62 -5.85
CA PHE A 205 6.68 18.71 -6.44
C PHE A 205 7.45 18.27 -7.69
N GLN A 206 8.13 17.11 -7.63
CA GLN A 206 8.81 16.55 -8.80
C GLN A 206 7.83 16.24 -9.94
N ARG A 207 6.64 15.75 -9.59
CA ARG A 207 5.60 15.45 -10.56
C ARG A 207 5.03 16.70 -11.19
N LEU A 208 4.80 17.75 -10.41
CA LEU A 208 4.33 19.05 -10.88
C LEU A 208 5.34 19.68 -11.84
N ALA A 209 6.62 19.75 -11.46
CA ALA A 209 7.67 20.28 -12.33
C ALA A 209 7.75 19.53 -13.68
N TRP A 210 7.53 18.21 -13.67
CA TRP A 210 7.45 17.42 -14.90
C TRP A 210 6.17 17.69 -15.71
N LEU A 211 5.04 17.98 -15.06
CA LEU A 211 3.79 18.31 -15.75
C LEU A 211 3.88 19.70 -16.41
N GLU A 212 4.48 20.68 -15.73
CA GLU A 212 4.67 22.04 -16.24
C GLU A 212 5.76 22.11 -17.31
N GLY A 213 6.82 21.30 -17.19
CA GLY A 213 7.90 21.24 -18.17
C GLY A 213 7.54 20.51 -19.47
N ARG A 214 6.29 20.05 -19.65
CA ARG A 214 5.82 19.40 -20.87
C ARG A 214 5.24 20.42 -21.84
N THR A 215 5.80 20.47 -23.04
CA THR A 215 5.35 21.36 -24.13
C THR A 215 4.12 20.86 -24.91
N ALA A 216 3.57 19.67 -24.60
CA ALA A 216 2.35 19.14 -25.21
C ALA A 216 1.53 18.25 -24.24
N PRO A 217 0.19 18.23 -24.32
CA PRO A 217 -0.67 17.42 -23.47
C PRO A 217 -0.60 15.91 -23.80
N ALA A 218 -0.95 15.08 -22.82
CA ALA A 218 -0.84 13.62 -22.84
C ALA A 218 -2.04 12.91 -23.49
#